data_AF-A0A497DXE3-F1
#
_entry.id   AF-A0A497DXE3-F1
#
_cell.length_a   1.000
_cell.length_b   1.000
_cell.length_c   1.000
_cell.angle_alpha   90.00
_cell.angle_beta   90.00
_cell.angle_gamma   90.00
#
_symmetry.space_group_name_H-M   'P 1'
#
loop_
_entity.id
_entity.type
_entity.pdbx_description
1 polymer ?
#
loop_
_entity_poly.entity_id
_entity_poly.type
_entity_poly.pdbx_seq_one_letter_code
_entity_poly.pdbx_strand_id
1 'polypeptide(L)'
;MRQSLIWIVALIITLGAAIYQRLTGPTYPIRGSVEINNCQIRYKLLRSHDTTGDYQIRLKTCSPEISGYVLYKRYKTNDPWTKAPLVSNNEFLTASLPVQPAAGKIAYRVILTTP
;
A
#
# COMPACT_ATOMS: atom_id res chain seq x y z
N MET A 1 4.28 -19.46 -43.24
CA MET A 1 4.83 -19.99 -41.97
C MET A 1 5.68 -18.97 -41.21
N ARG A 2 6.70 -18.34 -41.83
CA ARG A 2 7.59 -17.38 -41.14
C ARG A 2 6.89 -16.10 -40.64
N GLN A 3 5.95 -15.55 -41.40
CA GLN A 3 5.17 -14.37 -40.98
C GLN A 3 4.22 -14.66 -39.81
N SER A 4 3.54 -15.81 -39.82
CA SER A 4 2.63 -16.23 -38.76
C SER A 4 3.34 -16.33 -37.41
N LEU A 5 4.56 -16.88 -37.42
CA LEU A 5 5.41 -16.96 -36.24
C LEU A 5 5.77 -15.57 -35.68
N ILE A 6 6.13 -14.63 -36.57
CA ILE A 6 6.47 -13.26 -36.18
C ILE A 6 5.27 -12.56 -35.53
N TRP A 7 4.07 -12.73 -36.09
CA TRP A 7 2.84 -12.16 -35.51
C TRP A 7 2.47 -12.76 -34.16
N ILE A 8 2.65 -14.08 -33.98
CA ILE A 8 2.41 -14.74 -32.68
C ILE A 8 3.40 -14.21 -31.63
N VAL A 9 4.69 -14.10 -31.97
CA VAL A 9 5.70 -13.54 -31.06
C VAL A 9 5.40 -12.08 -30.72
N ALA A 10 5.02 -11.27 -31.71
CA ALA A 10 4.62 -9.89 -31.50
C ALA A 10 3.40 -9.77 -30.56
N LEU A 11 2.41 -10.65 -30.71
CA LEU A 11 1.25 -10.71 -29.82
C LEU A 11 1.65 -11.05 -28.38
N ILE A 12 2.51 -12.07 -28.19
CA ILE A 12 3.00 -12.48 -26.87
C ILE A 12 3.77 -11.33 -26.20
N ILE A 13 4.66 -10.65 -26.92
CA ILE A 13 5.42 -9.51 -26.39
C ILE A 13 4.47 -8.38 -25.99
N THR A 14 3.46 -8.08 -26.81
CA THR A 14 2.50 -7.00 -26.55
C THR A 14 1.65 -7.30 -25.33
N LEU A 15 1.11 -8.51 -25.22
CA LEU A 15 0.33 -8.95 -24.06
C LEU A 15 1.19 -8.98 -22.79
N GLY A 16 2.42 -9.49 -22.89
CA GLY A 16 3.38 -9.48 -21.79
C GLY A 16 3.69 -8.06 -21.30
N ALA A 17 3.95 -7.13 -22.21
CA ALA A 17 4.19 -5.72 -21.89
C ALA A 17 2.95 -5.07 -21.24
N ALA A 18 1.75 -5.33 -21.75
CA ALA A 18 0.51 -4.81 -21.18
C ALA A 18 0.27 -5.34 -19.76
N ILE A 19 0.52 -6.64 -19.52
CA ILE A 19 0.42 -7.24 -18.18
C ILE A 19 1.46 -6.64 -17.24
N TYR A 20 2.70 -6.49 -17.70
CA TYR A 20 3.77 -5.89 -16.91
C TYR A 20 3.43 -4.46 -16.49
N GLN A 21 3.03 -3.60 -17.45
CA GLN A 21 2.60 -2.23 -17.18
C GLN A 21 1.42 -2.17 -16.22
N ARG A 22 0.46 -3.10 -16.36
CA ARG A 22 -0.69 -3.21 -15.46
C ARG A 22 -0.25 -3.61 -14.06
N LEU A 23 0.72 -4.52 -13.88
CA LEU A 23 1.17 -4.94 -12.55
C LEU A 23 2.06 -3.90 -11.86
N THR A 24 2.90 -3.19 -12.62
CA THR A 24 3.85 -2.20 -12.08
C THR A 24 3.31 -0.77 -12.06
N GLY A 25 2.00 -0.60 -12.30
CA GLY A 25 1.36 0.71 -12.31
C GLY A 25 1.58 1.46 -10.97
N PRO A 26 1.84 2.77 -10.99
CA PRO A 26 2.21 3.53 -9.79
C PRO A 26 1.07 3.61 -8.75
N THR A 27 -0.15 3.31 -9.16
CA THR A 27 -1.37 3.32 -8.35
C THR A 27 -1.66 1.99 -7.66
N TYR A 28 -0.95 0.92 -8.01
CA TYR A 28 -1.22 -0.41 -7.44
C TYR A 28 -0.88 -0.47 -5.96
N PRO A 29 -1.77 -1.03 -5.12
CA PRO A 29 -1.53 -1.11 -3.69
C PRO A 29 -0.36 -2.06 -3.41
N ILE A 30 0.43 -1.70 -2.40
CA ILE A 30 1.48 -2.57 -1.87
C ILE A 30 0.80 -3.62 -1.00
N ARG A 31 0.96 -4.89 -1.36
CA ARG A 31 0.42 -6.03 -0.62
C ARG A 31 1.56 -6.87 -0.10
N GLY A 32 1.35 -7.50 1.04
CA GLY A 32 2.30 -8.43 1.62
C GLY A 32 1.76 -9.02 2.93
N SER A 33 2.62 -9.79 3.58
CA SER A 33 2.38 -10.29 4.92
C SER A 33 3.63 -10.12 5.76
N VAL A 34 3.44 -9.79 7.02
CA VAL A 34 4.48 -9.80 8.04
C VAL A 34 4.08 -10.79 9.12
N GLU A 35 5.04 -11.54 9.65
CA GLU A 35 4.82 -12.46 10.76
C GLU A 35 5.42 -11.86 12.03
N ILE A 36 4.61 -11.75 13.08
CA ILE A 36 4.96 -11.15 14.37
C ILE A 36 4.40 -12.06 15.45
N ASN A 37 5.23 -12.62 16.33
CA ASN A 37 4.81 -13.53 17.42
C ASN A 37 3.87 -14.66 16.94
N ASN A 38 4.23 -15.37 15.85
CA ASN A 38 3.41 -16.39 15.19
C ASN A 38 2.02 -15.90 14.68
N CYS A 39 1.78 -14.59 14.64
CA CYS A 39 0.63 -13.98 13.99
C CYS A 39 1.02 -13.45 12.60
N GLN A 40 0.38 -13.98 11.57
CA GLN A 40 0.54 -13.50 10.19
C GLN A 40 -0.41 -12.33 9.91
N ILE A 41 0.14 -11.13 9.80
CA ILE A 41 -0.61 -9.92 9.45
C ILE A 41 -0.47 -9.67 7.96
N ARG A 42 -1.58 -9.83 7.23
CA ARG A 42 -1.67 -9.44 5.81
C ARG A 42 -2.02 -7.96 5.70
N TYR A 43 -1.30 -7.24 4.86
CA TYR A 43 -1.52 -5.81 4.64
C TYR A 43 -1.78 -5.48 3.17
N LYS A 44 -2.59 -4.43 2.97
CA LYS A 44 -2.85 -3.80 1.68
C LYS A 44 -2.79 -2.29 1.87
N LEU A 45 -1.67 -1.70 1.48
CA LEU A 45 -1.39 -0.27 1.61
C LEU A 45 -1.61 0.42 0.27
N LEU A 46 -2.58 1.33 0.19
CA LEU A 46 -2.94 2.01 -1.05
C LEU A 46 -1.88 3.05 -1.45
N ARG A 47 -1.50 3.08 -2.73
CA ARG A 47 -0.62 4.13 -3.29
C ARG A 47 -1.39 5.31 -3.87
N SER A 48 -2.70 5.14 -4.06
CA SER A 48 -3.64 6.15 -4.56
C SER A 48 -4.95 6.02 -3.79
N HIS A 49 -5.48 7.15 -3.33
CA HIS A 49 -6.78 7.28 -2.72
C HIS A 49 -7.51 8.45 -3.36
N ASP A 50 -8.83 8.45 -3.31
CA ASP A 50 -9.65 9.56 -3.79
C ASP A 50 -9.55 10.77 -2.84
N THR A 51 -10.00 11.92 -3.31
CA THR A 51 -9.91 13.19 -2.58
C THR A 51 -11.19 13.50 -1.80
N THR A 52 -12.07 12.52 -1.60
CA THR A 52 -13.37 12.72 -0.95
C THR A 52 -13.31 12.54 0.57
N GLY A 53 -12.25 11.90 1.08
CA GLY A 53 -12.09 11.65 2.51
C GLY A 53 -10.70 11.16 2.89
N ASP A 54 -10.56 10.88 4.18
CA ASP A 54 -9.33 10.37 4.77
C ASP A 54 -9.09 8.91 4.37
N TYR A 55 -7.85 8.59 4.06
CA TYR A 55 -7.47 7.21 3.80
C TYR A 55 -7.34 6.44 5.11
N GLN A 56 -8.29 5.53 5.37
CA GLN A 56 -8.23 4.63 6.51
C GLN A 56 -7.34 3.42 6.22
N ILE A 57 -6.19 3.37 6.87
CA ILE A 57 -5.36 2.16 6.95
C ILE A 57 -6.05 1.19 7.91
N ARG A 58 -6.25 -0.05 7.47
CA ARG A 58 -6.85 -1.11 8.28
C ARG A 58 -6.01 -2.38 8.15
N LEU A 59 -5.47 -2.84 9.27
CA LEU A 59 -4.67 -4.05 9.37
C LEU A 59 -5.40 -5.04 10.27
N LYS A 60 -5.66 -6.25 9.77
CA LYS A 60 -6.24 -7.30 10.62
C LYS A 60 -5.12 -7.86 11.51
N THR A 61 -5.30 -7.81 12.82
CA THR A 61 -4.38 -8.39 13.80
C THR A 61 -4.97 -9.67 14.38
N CYS A 62 -4.10 -10.60 14.78
CA CYS A 62 -4.46 -11.82 15.52
C CYS A 62 -4.18 -11.69 17.03
N SER A 63 -3.53 -10.61 17.46
CA SER A 63 -3.22 -10.36 18.87
C SER A 63 -3.50 -8.90 19.24
N PRO A 64 -4.12 -8.64 20.41
CA PRO A 64 -4.33 -7.28 20.92
C PRO A 64 -3.04 -6.61 21.43
N GLU A 65 -1.96 -7.37 21.63
CA GLU A 65 -0.66 -6.86 22.08
C GLU A 65 0.11 -6.13 20.96
N ILE A 66 -0.23 -6.42 19.70
CA ILE A 66 0.41 -5.79 18.56
C ILE A 66 -0.07 -4.34 18.49
N SER A 67 0.86 -3.42 18.61
CA SER A 67 0.63 -1.99 18.53
C SER A 67 1.43 -1.39 17.38
N GLY A 68 1.33 -0.08 17.20
CA GLY A 68 2.16 0.60 16.23
C GLY A 68 1.69 2.02 15.91
N TYR A 69 2.27 2.57 14.86
CA TYR A 69 1.97 3.92 14.41
C TYR A 69 2.25 4.08 12.92
N VAL A 70 1.62 5.08 12.33
CA VAL A 70 1.85 5.53 10.98
C VAL A 70 2.68 6.80 11.02
N LEU A 71 3.80 6.82 10.31
CA LEU A 71 4.53 8.04 10.02
C LEU A 71 4.11 8.52 8.64
N TYR A 72 3.74 9.80 8.51
CA TYR A 72 3.47 10.39 7.21
C TYR A 72 4.00 11.82 7.10
N LYS A 73 4.29 12.24 5.88
CA LYS A 73 4.64 13.62 5.54
C LYS A 73 4.35 13.93 4.09
N ARG A 74 4.39 15.20 3.70
CA ARG A 74 4.29 15.59 2.29
C ARG A 74 5.45 15.01 1.49
N TYR A 75 5.14 14.44 0.33
CA TYR A 75 6.13 13.75 -0.51
C TYR A 75 7.15 14.76 -1.07
N LYS A 76 8.45 14.39 -1.04
CA LYS A 76 9.58 15.22 -1.49
C LYS A 76 9.68 16.60 -0.82
N THR A 77 9.33 16.68 0.47
CA THR A 77 9.53 17.88 1.30
C THR A 77 10.49 17.59 2.46
N ASN A 78 11.04 18.65 3.02
CA ASN A 78 11.81 18.63 4.27
C ASN A 78 10.91 18.73 5.52
N ASP A 79 9.60 18.58 5.35
CA ASP A 79 8.65 18.60 6.45
C ASP A 79 8.97 17.47 7.45
N PRO A 80 8.77 17.70 8.75
CA PRO A 80 8.90 16.67 9.76
C PRO A 80 7.87 15.55 9.52
N TRP A 81 8.21 14.34 9.96
CA TRP A 81 7.27 13.23 9.93
C TRP A 81 6.22 13.39 11.03
N THR A 82 4.95 13.38 10.66
CA THR A 82 3.83 13.33 11.59
C THR A 82 3.60 11.88 12.01
N LYS A 83 3.48 11.65 13.32
CA LYS A 83 3.20 10.33 13.91
C LYS A 83 1.72 10.24 14.29
N ALA A 84 1.01 9.27 13.74
CA ALA A 84 -0.36 8.93 14.12
C ALA A 84 -0.40 7.51 14.72
N PRO A 85 -0.95 7.31 15.92
CA PRO A 85 -1.04 5.98 16.53
C PRO A 85 -2.00 5.08 15.74
N LEU A 86 -1.72 3.78 15.71
CA LEU A 86 -2.71 2.78 15.29
C LEU A 86 -3.66 2.51 16.47
N VAL A 87 -4.95 2.76 16.25
CA VAL A 87 -6.00 2.48 17.23
C VAL A 87 -6.47 1.05 17.04
N SER A 88 -6.38 0.25 18.10
CA SER A 88 -6.85 -1.14 18.12
C SER A 88 -8.35 -1.21 18.40
N ASN A 89 -9.09 -1.84 17.49
CA ASN A 89 -10.51 -2.16 17.61
C ASN A 89 -10.67 -3.70 17.56
N ASN A 90 -10.19 -4.38 18.61
CA ASN A 90 -10.15 -5.84 18.81
C ASN A 90 -9.44 -6.64 17.70
N GLU A 91 -10.02 -6.70 16.51
CA GLU A 91 -9.50 -7.44 15.35
C GLU A 91 -8.68 -6.58 14.39
N PHE A 92 -8.77 -5.24 14.50
CA PHE A 92 -8.17 -4.33 13.54
C PHE A 92 -7.35 -3.23 14.20
N LEU A 93 -6.15 -3.01 13.67
CA LEU A 93 -5.37 -1.80 13.87
C LEU A 93 -5.73 -0.80 12.77
N THR A 94 -6.19 0.38 13.17
CA THR A 94 -6.65 1.42 12.24
C THR A 94 -5.93 2.75 12.45
N ALA A 95 -5.63 3.44 11.36
CA ALA A 95 -5.13 4.82 11.38
C ALA A 95 -5.71 5.58 10.18
N SER A 96 -5.99 6.87 10.38
CA SER A 96 -6.46 7.76 9.32
C SER A 96 -5.32 8.63 8.82
N LEU A 97 -5.14 8.66 7.51
CA LEU A 97 -4.27 9.62 6.83
C LEU A 97 -5.14 10.76 6.26
N PRO A 98 -4.75 12.02 6.47
CA PRO A 98 -5.58 13.15 6.09
C PRO A 98 -5.77 13.21 4.57
N VAL A 99 -6.98 13.55 4.15
CA VAL A 99 -7.33 13.82 2.76
C VAL A 99 -6.32 14.79 2.12
N GLN A 100 -5.97 14.52 0.87
CA GLN A 100 -5.04 15.36 0.11
C GLN A 100 -5.80 16.13 -0.99
N PRO A 101 -5.37 17.36 -1.32
CA PRO A 101 -5.90 18.06 -2.49
C PRO A 101 -5.60 17.28 -3.77
N ALA A 102 -6.25 17.63 -4.87
CA ALA A 102 -6.00 17.01 -6.17
C ALA A 102 -4.50 17.02 -6.51
N ALA A 103 -3.97 15.86 -6.92
CA ALA A 103 -2.55 15.60 -7.16
C ALA A 103 -1.60 15.76 -5.95
N GLY A 104 -2.14 15.94 -4.73
CA GLY A 104 -1.39 15.91 -3.49
C GLY A 104 -0.76 14.55 -3.24
N LYS A 105 0.47 14.55 -2.73
CA LYS A 105 1.25 13.32 -2.47
C LYS A 105 1.80 13.35 -1.06
N ILE A 106 1.61 12.25 -0.35
CA ILE A 106 2.23 11.99 0.95
C ILE A 106 3.11 10.74 0.86
N ALA A 107 4.23 10.78 1.56
CA ALA A 107 4.96 9.58 1.92
C ALA A 107 4.39 9.09 3.25
N TYR A 108 4.13 7.80 3.37
CA TYR A 108 3.76 7.20 4.65
C TYR A 108 4.45 5.87 4.87
N ARG A 109 4.58 5.49 6.14
CA ARG A 109 5.15 4.23 6.61
C ARG A 109 4.29 3.73 7.75
N VAL A 110 4.00 2.43 7.75
CA VAL A 110 3.33 1.78 8.88
C VAL A 110 4.38 1.00 9.65
N ILE A 111 4.50 1.29 10.94
CA ILE A 111 5.43 0.63 11.85
C ILE A 111 4.58 -0.15 12.84
N LEU A 112 4.83 -1.45 12.92
CA LEU A 112 4.24 -2.33 13.93
C LEU A 112 5.29 -2.62 15.00
N THR A 113 4.86 -2.62 16.25
CA THR A 113 5.69 -2.85 17.42
C THR A 113 5.01 -3.86 18.31
N THR A 114 5.79 -4.80 18.84
CA THR A 114 5.39 -5.64 19.96
C THR A 114 5.93 -5.05 21.25
N PRO A 115 5.27 -5.30 22.39
CA PRO A 115 5.89 -5.10 23.70
C PRO A 115 7.16 -5.94 23.86
#